data_AF-A0A7S2M4C5-F1
#
_entry.id   AF-A0A7S2M4C5-F1
#
_cell.length_a   1.000
_cell.length_b   1.000
_cell.length_c   1.000
_cell.angle_alpha   90.00
_cell.angle_beta   90.00
_cell.angle_gamma   90.00
#
_symmetry.space_group_name_H-M   'P 1'
#
loop_
_entity.id
_entity.type
_entity.pdbx_description
1 polymer ?
#
loop_
_entity_poly.entity_id
_entity_poly.type
_entity_poly.pdbx_seq_one_letter_code
_entity_poly.pdbx_strand_id
1 'polypeptide(L)'
;MTTRQYGSADLLDKDHLNEPPTLDDLNQTPGTFAETYWSKGIFRASVVVAGYLTFPLWCKIFINFQTGDPEDFSVVVGQIAPNIGVLYATLLSLTLSVLYQRFTRIQENVSTEAMLLSQITRNLLSLFADEPEWAQESLQIVANQVRIMLSRTRGLELLSIMKADTYANLLAVVDDYHYLNGCNDDFSARQESICGMLRTEFQQITETRALRLSDEASSLPPTHFLLITSLSFVSIVAYVTASLEVVEDLNNPPEEASLLFSGLLALYILFFNFCKDLNGPFAGVYQIKRSNAASHLLQTKWLIVSQLGDKVSFGVNYDDEPQPNEEEEEDKSLVDKMKGFFSGSSEVVDTVESNAMQILDTELQTPIEPLPPDVLDELCEAAPPGLKSLNCDPAAPEYRLLQLQDELARLKWLNEQLNADVDISQVGK
;
A
#
# COMPACT_ATOMS: atom_id res chain seq x y z
N MET A 1 2.38 7.41 -5.26
CA MET A 1 2.37 5.98 -4.82
C MET A 1 1.06 5.35 -5.25
N THR A 2 1.01 4.07 -5.62
CA THR A 2 -0.23 3.42 -6.06
C THR A 2 -1.14 3.06 -4.88
N THR A 3 -2.42 3.37 -5.01
CA THR A 3 -3.51 2.97 -4.10
C THR A 3 -3.55 1.45 -3.99
N ARG A 4 -3.70 0.92 -2.76
CA ARG A 4 -4.03 -0.49 -2.57
C ARG A 4 -5.48 -0.70 -3.00
N GLN A 5 -5.78 -1.87 -3.56
CA GLN A 5 -7.13 -2.24 -3.94
C GLN A 5 -7.26 -3.76 -3.75
N TYR A 6 -7.52 -4.20 -2.51
CA TYR A 6 -7.79 -5.63 -2.24
C TYR A 6 -9.25 -6.01 -2.49
N GLY A 7 -10.13 -5.01 -2.58
CA GLY A 7 -11.55 -5.09 -2.92
C GLY A 7 -12.01 -3.74 -3.49
N SER A 8 -13.28 -3.62 -3.87
CA SER A 8 -13.84 -2.31 -4.25
C SER A 8 -14.02 -1.46 -2.99
N ALA A 9 -13.53 -0.21 -3.04
CA ALA A 9 -13.69 0.74 -1.94
C ALA A 9 -15.15 1.20 -1.82
N ASP A 10 -15.88 1.25 -2.93
CA ASP A 10 -17.31 1.60 -3.00
C ASP A 10 -18.16 0.61 -2.18
N LEU A 11 -17.68 -0.62 -1.99
CA LEU A 11 -18.30 -1.59 -1.08
C LEU A 11 -18.19 -1.18 0.39
N LEU A 12 -17.47 -0.10 0.74
CA LEU A 12 -17.45 0.49 2.08
C LEU A 12 -18.44 1.64 2.23
N ASP A 13 -19.07 2.10 1.14
CA ASP A 13 -19.96 3.25 1.17
C ASP A 13 -21.26 2.95 1.92
N LYS A 14 -21.88 4.04 2.39
CA LYS A 14 -23.10 3.98 3.20
C LYS A 14 -24.24 3.28 2.48
N ASP A 15 -24.31 3.45 1.17
CA ASP A 15 -25.34 2.88 0.30
C ASP A 15 -25.28 1.34 0.26
N HIS A 16 -24.13 0.74 0.59
CA HIS A 16 -23.90 -0.70 0.60
C HIS A 16 -23.65 -1.25 2.02
N LEU A 17 -24.01 -0.50 3.07
CA LEU A 17 -23.85 -0.95 4.46
C LEU A 17 -24.76 -2.15 4.77
N ASN A 18 -26.02 -2.09 4.36
CA ASN A 18 -27.05 -3.06 4.75
C ASN A 18 -27.19 -4.25 3.78
N GLU A 19 -26.42 -4.26 2.69
CA GLU A 19 -26.47 -5.32 1.70
C GLU A 19 -25.53 -6.47 2.08
N PRO A 20 -26.01 -7.72 2.12
CA PRO A 20 -25.17 -8.86 2.43
C PRO A 20 -24.13 -9.08 1.33
N PRO A 21 -22.88 -9.44 1.68
CA PRO A 21 -21.85 -9.66 0.69
C PRO A 21 -22.24 -10.80 -0.28
N THR A 22 -22.13 -10.52 -1.56
CA THR A 22 -22.44 -11.41 -2.68
C THR A 22 -21.17 -11.92 -3.35
N LEU A 23 -21.32 -12.91 -4.24
CA LEU A 23 -20.20 -13.38 -5.07
C LEU A 23 -19.73 -12.29 -6.03
N ASP A 24 -20.60 -11.37 -6.42
CA ASP A 24 -20.29 -10.28 -7.34
C ASP A 24 -19.43 -9.19 -6.67
N ASP A 25 -19.47 -9.08 -5.34
CA ASP A 25 -18.57 -8.19 -4.58
C ASP A 25 -17.12 -8.69 -4.57
N LEU A 26 -16.92 -9.97 -4.92
CA LEU A 26 -15.61 -10.57 -5.18
C LEU A 26 -15.24 -10.50 -6.67
N ASN A 27 -16.18 -10.12 -7.55
CA ASN A 27 -15.95 -9.95 -8.98
C ASN A 27 -15.36 -8.56 -9.25
N GLN A 28 -14.38 -8.51 -10.14
CA GLN A 28 -13.62 -7.29 -10.41
C GLN A 28 -14.22 -6.55 -11.60
N THR A 29 -14.27 -5.21 -11.50
CA THR A 29 -14.36 -4.35 -12.67
C THR A 29 -13.03 -4.43 -13.43
N PRO A 30 -13.04 -4.72 -14.74
CA PRO A 30 -11.80 -4.75 -15.52
C PRO A 30 -11.09 -3.39 -15.42
N GLY A 31 -9.76 -3.43 -15.27
CA GLY A 31 -8.93 -2.22 -15.25
C GLY A 31 -9.15 -1.36 -16.50
N THR A 32 -8.77 -0.09 -16.41
CA THR A 32 -9.01 0.86 -17.50
C THR A 32 -8.38 0.36 -18.81
N PHE A 33 -8.92 0.82 -19.95
CA PHE A 33 -8.40 0.40 -21.26
C PHE A 33 -6.89 0.67 -21.38
N ALA A 34 -6.41 1.79 -20.85
CA ALA A 34 -4.99 2.17 -20.85
C ALA A 34 -4.10 1.18 -20.08
N GLU A 35 -4.65 0.51 -19.06
CA GLU A 35 -3.92 -0.46 -18.23
C GLU A 35 -4.01 -1.88 -18.79
N THR A 36 -4.97 -2.17 -19.67
CA THR A 36 -5.25 -3.52 -20.16
C THR A 36 -5.04 -3.69 -21.67
N TYR A 37 -4.83 -2.63 -22.45
CA TYR A 37 -4.73 -2.77 -23.92
C TYR A 37 -3.58 -3.69 -24.36
N TRP A 38 -2.47 -3.71 -23.62
CA TRP A 38 -1.29 -4.53 -23.92
C TRP A 38 -1.53 -6.02 -23.68
N SER A 39 -2.49 -6.38 -22.83
CA SER A 39 -2.86 -7.77 -22.56
C SER A 39 -3.82 -8.32 -23.63
N LYS A 40 -4.43 -7.46 -24.45
CA LYS A 40 -5.35 -7.87 -25.52
C LYS A 40 -4.62 -8.64 -26.62
N GLY A 41 -5.27 -9.71 -27.11
CA GLY A 41 -4.74 -10.54 -28.18
C GLY A 41 -4.41 -9.76 -29.46
N ILE A 42 -5.19 -8.72 -29.77
CA ILE A 42 -4.98 -7.87 -30.96
C ILE A 42 -3.64 -7.13 -30.88
N PHE A 43 -3.30 -6.56 -29.73
CA PHE A 43 -2.01 -5.87 -29.54
C PHE A 43 -0.84 -6.85 -29.65
N ARG A 44 -0.98 -8.05 -29.09
CA ARG A 44 0.05 -9.08 -29.19
C ARG A 44 0.24 -9.56 -30.64
N ALA A 45 -0.86 -9.73 -31.37
CA ALA A 45 -0.81 -10.10 -32.79
C ALA A 45 -0.17 -8.99 -33.63
N SER A 46 -0.49 -7.72 -33.37
CA SER A 46 0.12 -6.60 -34.11
C SER A 46 1.62 -6.49 -33.86
N VAL A 47 2.09 -6.77 -32.64
CA VAL A 47 3.52 -6.83 -32.30
C VAL A 47 4.23 -7.92 -33.10
N VAL A 48 3.65 -9.13 -33.22
CA VAL A 48 4.23 -10.22 -34.02
C VAL A 48 4.29 -9.84 -35.49
N VAL A 49 3.19 -9.33 -36.05
CA VAL A 49 3.13 -8.91 -37.46
C VAL A 49 4.14 -7.79 -37.74
N ALA A 50 4.22 -6.78 -36.86
CA ALA A 50 5.19 -5.70 -36.98
C ALA A 50 6.63 -6.21 -36.86
N GLY A 51 6.92 -7.13 -35.94
CA GLY A 51 8.23 -7.75 -35.79
C GLY A 51 8.65 -8.48 -37.07
N TYR A 52 7.76 -9.28 -37.65
CA TYR A 52 8.02 -10.01 -38.90
C TYR A 52 8.33 -9.05 -40.06
N LEU A 53 7.52 -8.01 -40.24
CA LEU A 53 7.68 -7.04 -41.33
C LEU A 53 8.90 -6.12 -41.16
N THR A 54 9.33 -5.87 -39.93
CA THR A 54 10.47 -4.97 -39.65
C THR A 54 11.82 -5.68 -39.71
N PHE A 55 11.87 -7.01 -39.65
CA PHE A 55 13.13 -7.77 -39.66
C PHE A 55 14.03 -7.47 -40.87
N PRO A 56 13.53 -7.43 -42.14
CA PRO A 56 14.37 -7.09 -43.28
C PRO A 56 14.97 -5.68 -43.20
N LEU A 57 14.27 -4.74 -42.56
CA LEU A 57 14.74 -3.39 -42.33
C LEU A 57 15.88 -3.38 -41.30
N TRP A 58 15.77 -4.17 -40.23
CA TRP A 58 16.86 -4.38 -39.27
C TRP A 58 18.11 -4.96 -39.95
N CYS A 59 17.97 -6.00 -40.77
CA CYS A 59 19.10 -6.56 -41.53
C CYS A 59 19.78 -5.51 -42.42
N LYS A 60 19.00 -4.67 -43.11
CA LYS A 60 19.52 -3.58 -43.96
C LYS A 60 20.28 -2.51 -43.17
N ILE A 61 19.82 -2.14 -41.98
CA ILE A 61 20.51 -1.16 -41.14
C ILE A 61 21.85 -1.73 -40.64
N PHE A 62 21.87 -3.02 -40.27
CA PHE A 62 23.03 -3.65 -39.65
C PHE A 62 24.01 -4.29 -40.64
N ILE A 63 23.74 -4.28 -41.94
CA ILE A 63 24.64 -4.81 -42.97
C ILE A 63 26.05 -4.16 -42.93
N ASN A 64 26.12 -2.88 -42.55
CA ASN A 64 27.39 -2.16 -42.43
C ASN A 64 28.28 -2.69 -41.29
N PHE A 65 27.73 -3.48 -40.35
CA PHE A 65 28.53 -4.18 -39.34
C PHE A 65 29.21 -5.44 -39.89
N GLN A 66 28.67 -6.06 -40.95
CA GLN A 66 29.27 -7.21 -41.62
C GLN A 66 30.48 -6.83 -42.48
N THR A 67 30.58 -5.56 -42.90
CA THR A 67 31.69 -5.07 -43.75
C THR A 67 33.02 -4.85 -42.99
N GLY A 68 33.10 -5.26 -41.72
CA GLY A 68 34.34 -5.28 -40.92
C GLY A 68 35.24 -6.50 -41.23
N ASP A 69 36.25 -6.73 -40.41
CA ASP A 69 37.11 -7.92 -40.52
C ASP A 69 36.29 -9.20 -40.25
N PRO A 70 36.26 -10.19 -41.16
CA PRO A 70 35.51 -11.43 -40.99
C PRO A 70 35.94 -12.24 -39.76
N GLU A 71 37.20 -12.14 -39.32
CA GLU A 71 37.65 -12.81 -38.09
C GLU A 71 36.96 -12.21 -36.86
N ASP A 72 36.90 -10.87 -36.77
CA ASP A 72 36.23 -10.16 -35.68
C ASP A 72 34.71 -10.41 -35.67
N PHE A 73 34.08 -10.46 -36.86
CA PHE A 73 32.66 -10.77 -37.00
C PHE A 73 32.32 -12.18 -36.49
N SER A 74 33.17 -13.17 -36.79
CA SER A 74 33.00 -14.54 -36.31
C SER A 74 33.10 -14.67 -34.79
N VAL A 75 33.91 -13.84 -34.13
CA VAL A 75 34.01 -13.79 -32.66
C VAL A 75 32.72 -13.21 -32.06
N VAL A 76 32.17 -12.16 -32.67
CA VAL A 76 30.90 -11.56 -32.22
C VAL A 76 29.75 -12.56 -32.30
N VAL A 77 29.63 -13.28 -33.42
CA VAL A 77 28.53 -14.25 -33.59
C VAL A 77 28.78 -15.54 -32.79
N GLY A 78 30.00 -16.06 -32.79
CA GLY A 78 30.32 -17.35 -32.17
C GLY A 78 30.49 -17.31 -30.65
N GLN A 79 30.86 -16.17 -30.06
CA GLN A 79 31.12 -16.06 -28.62
C GLN A 79 30.24 -15.02 -27.93
N ILE A 80 30.11 -13.81 -28.49
CA ILE A 80 29.46 -12.70 -27.80
C ILE A 80 27.92 -12.85 -27.81
N ALA A 81 27.33 -13.19 -28.95
CA ALA A 81 25.87 -13.34 -29.07
C ALA A 81 25.28 -14.45 -28.17
N PRO A 82 25.86 -15.67 -28.08
CA PRO A 82 25.40 -16.69 -27.14
C PRO A 82 25.52 -16.25 -25.68
N ASN A 83 26.63 -15.58 -25.31
CA ASN A 83 26.85 -15.10 -23.95
C ASN A 83 25.83 -14.02 -23.53
N ILE A 84 25.48 -13.10 -24.44
CA ILE A 84 24.41 -12.12 -24.22
C ILE A 84 23.08 -12.83 -24.01
N GLY A 85 22.76 -13.83 -24.84
CA GLY A 85 21.53 -14.60 -24.73
C GLY A 85 21.39 -15.31 -23.39
N VAL A 86 22.47 -15.96 -22.91
CA VAL A 86 22.50 -16.63 -21.60
C VAL A 86 22.37 -15.61 -20.46
N LEU A 87 23.09 -14.50 -20.52
CA LEU A 87 23.01 -13.45 -19.51
C LEU A 87 21.59 -12.88 -19.42
N TYR A 88 20.99 -12.59 -20.57
CA TYR A 88 19.64 -12.08 -20.66
C TYR A 88 18.62 -13.06 -20.10
N ALA A 89 18.62 -14.32 -20.57
CA ALA A 89 17.72 -15.35 -20.08
C ALA A 89 17.84 -15.56 -18.56
N THR A 90 19.06 -15.53 -18.04
CA THR A 90 19.34 -15.65 -16.59
C THR A 90 18.78 -14.47 -15.82
N LEU A 91 19.02 -13.25 -16.27
CA LEU A 91 18.52 -12.03 -15.62
C LEU A 91 16.99 -11.98 -15.63
N LEU A 92 16.35 -12.34 -16.76
CA LEU A 92 14.90 -12.45 -16.85
C LEU A 92 14.35 -13.49 -15.87
N SER A 93 14.92 -14.70 -15.86
CA SER A 93 14.49 -15.78 -14.96
C SER A 93 14.60 -15.38 -13.49
N LEU A 94 15.72 -14.77 -13.10
CA LEU A 94 15.93 -14.27 -11.73
C LEU A 94 14.93 -13.17 -11.38
N THR A 95 14.71 -12.21 -12.28
CA THR A 95 13.77 -11.10 -12.07
C THR A 95 12.36 -11.63 -11.84
N LEU A 96 11.91 -12.55 -12.68
CA LEU A 96 10.58 -13.14 -12.59
C LEU A 96 10.42 -13.93 -11.29
N SER A 97 11.43 -14.73 -10.91
CA SER A 97 11.44 -15.50 -9.66
C SER A 97 11.33 -14.59 -8.43
N VAL A 98 12.13 -13.53 -8.36
CA VAL A 98 12.08 -12.56 -7.24
C VAL A 98 10.73 -11.87 -7.17
N LEU A 99 10.19 -11.43 -8.32
CA LEU A 99 8.90 -10.76 -8.38
C LEU A 99 7.74 -11.68 -7.96
N TYR A 100 7.72 -12.95 -8.40
CA TYR A 100 6.73 -13.92 -7.96
C TYR A 100 6.84 -14.23 -6.47
N GLN A 101 8.05 -14.46 -5.95
CA GLN A 101 8.24 -14.71 -4.52
C GLN A 101 7.79 -13.53 -3.66
N ARG A 102 8.05 -12.29 -4.10
CA ARG A 102 7.54 -11.09 -3.44
C ARG A 102 6.03 -11.04 -3.49
N PHE A 103 5.43 -11.27 -4.66
CA PHE A 103 3.99 -11.26 -4.84
C PHE A 103 3.29 -12.27 -3.91
N THR A 104 3.78 -13.51 -3.87
CA THR A 104 3.25 -14.57 -2.99
C THR A 104 3.35 -14.18 -1.52
N ARG A 105 4.51 -13.66 -1.06
CA ARG A 105 4.68 -13.21 0.32
C ARG A 105 3.71 -12.10 0.71
N ILE A 106 3.55 -11.08 -0.15
CA ILE A 106 2.57 -10.02 0.11
C ILE A 106 1.16 -10.61 0.18
N GLN A 107 0.79 -11.51 -0.72
CA GLN A 107 -0.52 -12.16 -0.72
C GLN A 107 -0.78 -12.97 0.56
N GLU A 108 0.21 -13.73 1.04
CA GLU A 108 0.12 -14.53 2.28
C GLU A 108 0.01 -13.62 3.51
N ASN A 109 0.87 -12.60 3.61
CA ASN A 109 0.87 -11.67 4.74
C ASN A 109 -0.43 -10.86 4.81
N VAL A 110 -0.92 -10.31 3.69
CA VAL A 110 -2.21 -9.60 3.64
C VAL A 110 -3.36 -10.52 4.04
N SER A 111 -3.37 -11.76 3.55
CA SER A 111 -4.42 -12.71 3.91
C SER A 111 -4.43 -13.03 5.40
N THR A 112 -3.24 -13.18 5.99
CA THR A 112 -3.09 -13.49 7.41
C THR A 112 -3.49 -12.29 8.26
N GLU A 113 -3.09 -11.08 7.88
CA GLU A 113 -3.49 -9.84 8.55
C GLU A 113 -5.00 -9.63 8.52
N ALA A 114 -5.64 -9.80 7.36
CA ALA A 114 -7.10 -9.68 7.22
C ALA A 114 -7.86 -10.73 8.06
N MET A 115 -7.36 -11.96 8.10
CA MET A 115 -7.93 -13.03 8.94
C MET A 115 -7.84 -12.67 10.43
N LEU A 116 -6.66 -12.26 10.89
CA LEU A 116 -6.44 -11.84 12.29
C LEU A 116 -7.32 -10.64 12.64
N LEU A 117 -7.46 -9.66 11.75
CA LEU A 117 -8.35 -8.52 11.96
C LEU A 117 -9.81 -8.95 12.15
N SER A 118 -10.27 -9.91 11.35
CA SER A 118 -11.62 -10.47 11.50
C SER A 118 -11.80 -11.23 12.82
N GLN A 119 -10.77 -11.95 13.27
CA GLN A 119 -10.79 -12.67 14.54
C GLN A 119 -10.81 -11.70 15.74
N ILE A 120 -9.93 -10.69 15.73
CA ILE A 120 -9.90 -9.61 16.71
C ILE A 120 -11.27 -8.94 16.80
N THR A 121 -11.89 -8.62 15.67
CA THR A 121 -13.24 -8.01 15.61
C THR A 121 -14.28 -8.84 16.37
N ARG A 122 -14.28 -10.17 16.18
CA ARG A 122 -15.21 -11.06 16.89
C ARG A 122 -14.95 -11.10 18.38
N ASN A 123 -13.67 -11.11 18.77
CA ASN A 123 -13.27 -11.14 20.16
C ASN A 123 -13.62 -9.82 20.87
N LEU A 124 -13.41 -8.68 20.22
CA LEU A 124 -13.83 -7.36 20.72
C LEU A 124 -15.36 -7.28 20.89
N LEU A 125 -16.12 -7.73 19.88
CA LEU A 125 -17.59 -7.82 19.97
C LEU A 125 -18.05 -8.73 21.12
N SER A 126 -17.35 -9.83 21.37
CA SER A 126 -17.66 -10.72 22.49
C SER A 126 -17.22 -10.15 23.84
N LEU A 127 -16.18 -9.32 23.89
CA LEU A 127 -15.66 -8.71 25.11
C LEU A 127 -16.59 -7.58 25.57
N PHE A 128 -17.01 -6.74 24.63
CA PHE A 128 -17.82 -5.53 24.86
C PHE A 128 -19.31 -5.75 24.56
N ALA A 129 -19.79 -7.00 24.65
CA ALA A 129 -21.18 -7.33 24.31
C ALA A 129 -22.20 -6.54 25.15
N ASP A 130 -21.86 -6.24 26.41
CA ASP A 130 -22.72 -5.53 27.35
C ASP A 130 -22.40 -4.03 27.45
N GLU A 131 -21.31 -3.58 26.81
CA GLU A 131 -20.75 -2.23 26.94
C GLU A 131 -20.65 -1.55 25.55
N PRO A 132 -21.73 -0.91 25.08
CA PRO A 132 -21.84 -0.47 23.69
C PRO A 132 -20.87 0.65 23.31
N GLU A 133 -20.43 1.47 24.26
CA GLU A 133 -19.49 2.58 24.03
C GLU A 133 -18.10 2.05 23.68
N TRP A 134 -17.57 1.12 24.48
CA TRP A 134 -16.31 0.42 24.24
C TRP A 134 -16.34 -0.38 22.92
N ALA A 135 -17.48 -1.02 22.63
CA ALA A 135 -17.69 -1.71 21.36
C ALA A 135 -17.62 -0.74 20.18
N GLN A 136 -18.25 0.43 20.27
CA GLN A 136 -18.26 1.41 19.20
C GLN A 136 -16.87 2.01 18.94
N GLU A 137 -16.17 2.42 19.98
CA GLU A 137 -14.83 3.00 19.85
C GLU A 137 -13.84 2.01 19.23
N SER A 138 -13.76 0.79 19.80
CA SER A 138 -12.85 -0.24 19.31
C SER A 138 -13.16 -0.67 17.88
N LEU A 139 -14.44 -0.82 17.52
CA LEU A 139 -14.81 -1.20 16.16
C LEU A 139 -14.66 -0.07 15.14
N GLN A 140 -14.72 1.20 15.54
CA GLN A 140 -14.37 2.31 14.66
C GLN A 140 -12.88 2.28 14.30
N ILE A 141 -12.00 1.93 15.24
CA ILE A 141 -10.56 1.77 14.96
C ILE A 141 -10.34 0.59 13.99
N VAL A 142 -11.04 -0.53 14.17
CA VAL A 142 -11.01 -1.66 13.23
C VAL A 142 -11.52 -1.26 11.84
N ALA A 143 -12.62 -0.51 11.75
CA ALA A 143 -13.18 -0.02 10.49
C ALA A 143 -12.18 0.89 9.74
N ASN A 144 -11.48 1.76 10.46
CA ASN A 144 -10.41 2.58 9.90
C ASN A 144 -9.27 1.72 9.34
N GLN A 145 -8.88 0.63 10.02
CA GLN A 145 -7.88 -0.29 9.50
C GLN A 145 -8.33 -1.02 8.23
N VAL A 146 -9.60 -1.47 8.18
CA VAL A 146 -10.19 -2.07 6.98
C VAL A 146 -10.10 -1.10 5.80
N ARG A 147 -10.38 0.20 6.02
CA ARG A 147 -10.23 1.25 5.01
C ARG A 147 -8.78 1.44 4.57
N ILE A 148 -7.84 1.47 5.52
CA ILE A 148 -6.41 1.61 5.25
C ILE A 148 -5.91 0.45 4.37
N MET A 149 -6.29 -0.77 4.71
CA MET A 149 -5.94 -1.94 3.91
C MET A 149 -6.56 -1.84 2.52
N LEU A 150 -7.86 -1.56 2.40
CA LEU A 150 -8.57 -1.59 1.11
C LEU A 150 -8.17 -0.50 0.13
N SER A 151 -7.91 0.72 0.61
CA SER A 151 -7.90 1.93 -0.24
C SER A 151 -6.74 2.87 -0.01
N ARG A 152 -5.93 2.73 1.05
CA ARG A 152 -4.84 3.68 1.32
C ARG A 152 -3.52 3.20 0.73
N THR A 153 -2.64 4.16 0.44
CA THR A 153 -1.28 3.87 -0.01
C THR A 153 -0.40 3.42 1.17
N ARG A 154 0.69 2.71 0.86
CA ARG A 154 1.70 2.34 1.86
C ARG A 154 2.26 3.53 2.64
N GLY A 155 2.51 4.65 1.96
CA GLY A 155 3.04 5.85 2.60
C GLY A 155 2.10 6.39 3.68
N LEU A 156 0.79 6.39 3.41
CA LEU A 156 -0.22 6.83 4.37
C LEU A 156 -0.34 5.88 5.57
N GLU A 157 -0.26 4.58 5.35
CA GLU A 157 -0.26 3.62 6.46
C GLU A 157 1.00 3.78 7.34
N LEU A 158 2.18 3.95 6.74
CA LEU A 158 3.41 4.19 7.52
C LEU A 158 3.33 5.49 8.33
N LEU A 159 2.74 6.55 7.75
CA LEU A 159 2.51 7.80 8.45
C LEU A 159 1.51 7.62 9.61
N SER A 160 0.44 6.84 9.39
CA SER A 160 -0.53 6.47 10.43
C SER A 160 0.16 5.78 11.60
N ILE A 161 1.00 4.77 11.32
CA ILE A 161 1.76 4.05 12.35
C ILE A 161 2.67 4.99 13.15
N MET A 162 3.29 5.97 12.47
CA MET A 162 4.18 6.93 13.13
C MET A 162 3.44 7.89 14.06
N LYS A 163 2.21 8.29 13.71
CA LYS A 163 1.44 9.26 14.50
C LYS A 163 0.57 8.58 15.57
N ALA A 164 -0.23 7.58 15.20
CA ALA A 164 -1.00 6.78 16.12
C ALA A 164 -1.23 5.39 15.54
N ASP A 165 -0.52 4.41 16.10
CA ASP A 165 -0.59 3.05 15.63
C ASP A 165 -1.94 2.40 16.01
N THR A 166 -2.75 2.05 15.00
CA THR A 166 -4.05 1.39 15.14
C THR A 166 -4.04 0.22 16.12
N TYR A 167 -3.08 -0.70 15.99
CA TYR A 167 -3.06 -1.92 16.81
C TYR A 167 -2.58 -1.65 18.24
N ALA A 168 -1.71 -0.66 18.43
CA ALA A 168 -1.34 -0.19 19.76
C ALA A 168 -2.53 0.48 20.46
N ASN A 169 -3.31 1.30 19.74
CA ASN A 169 -4.52 1.93 20.29
C ASN A 169 -5.57 0.89 20.67
N LEU A 170 -5.81 -0.12 19.82
CA LEU A 170 -6.73 -1.21 20.16
C LEU A 170 -6.27 -2.02 21.38
N LEU A 171 -4.97 -2.26 21.51
CA LEU A 171 -4.41 -2.91 22.69
C LEU A 171 -4.62 -2.05 23.94
N ALA A 172 -4.41 -0.74 23.86
CA ALA A 172 -4.66 0.18 24.97
C ALA A 172 -6.12 0.15 25.41
N VAL A 173 -7.09 0.18 24.48
CA VAL A 173 -8.52 0.05 24.80
C VAL A 173 -8.83 -1.25 25.56
N VAL A 174 -8.23 -2.37 25.15
CA VAL A 174 -8.42 -3.66 25.84
C VAL A 174 -7.77 -3.67 27.23
N ASP A 175 -6.58 -3.08 27.36
CA ASP A 175 -5.88 -2.98 28.63
C ASP A 175 -6.57 -2.04 29.62
N ASP A 176 -7.11 -0.90 29.15
CA ASP A 176 -7.89 0.04 29.95
C ASP A 176 -9.19 -0.59 30.44
N TYR A 177 -9.90 -1.30 29.55
CA TYR A 177 -11.09 -2.07 29.95
C TYR A 177 -10.77 -3.13 31.00
N HIS A 178 -9.66 -3.86 30.82
CA HIS A 178 -9.20 -4.86 31.78
C HIS A 178 -8.76 -4.22 33.10
N TYR A 179 -8.15 -3.04 33.08
CA TYR A 179 -7.75 -2.32 34.28
C TYR A 179 -8.97 -1.86 35.10
N LEU A 180 -9.99 -1.30 34.44
CA LEU A 180 -11.20 -0.80 35.09
C LEU A 180 -12.10 -1.91 35.62
N ASN A 181 -12.18 -3.03 34.90
CA ASN A 181 -13.13 -4.10 35.22
C ASN A 181 -12.49 -5.36 35.81
N GLY A 182 -11.20 -5.60 35.62
CA GLY A 182 -10.55 -6.87 35.98
C GLY A 182 -10.48 -7.16 37.47
N CYS A 183 -10.65 -6.14 38.32
CA CYS A 183 -10.75 -6.31 39.77
C CYS A 183 -12.21 -6.45 40.27
N ASN A 184 -13.20 -6.31 39.40
CA ASN A 184 -14.61 -6.43 39.75
C ASN A 184 -14.99 -7.91 39.87
N ASP A 185 -15.80 -8.25 40.87
CA ASP A 185 -16.30 -9.62 41.07
C ASP A 185 -17.17 -10.11 39.88
N ASP A 186 -17.72 -9.17 39.12
CA ASP A 186 -18.53 -9.44 37.91
C ASP A 186 -17.68 -9.73 36.67
N PHE A 187 -16.35 -9.56 36.74
CA PHE A 187 -15.46 -9.85 35.62
C PHE A 187 -15.30 -11.36 35.44
N SER A 188 -15.94 -11.86 34.39
CA SER A 188 -16.00 -13.30 34.15
C SER A 188 -14.64 -13.87 33.72
N ALA A 189 -14.36 -15.12 34.11
CA ALA A 189 -13.18 -15.85 33.61
C ALA A 189 -13.15 -15.95 32.07
N ARG A 190 -14.30 -15.84 31.41
CA ARG A 190 -14.40 -15.75 29.95
C ARG A 190 -13.82 -14.44 29.42
N GLN A 191 -14.16 -13.30 30.03
CA GLN A 191 -13.61 -11.99 29.64
C GLN A 191 -12.10 -11.92 29.87
N GLU A 192 -11.60 -12.46 30.98
CA GLU A 192 -10.15 -12.60 31.24
C GLU A 192 -9.46 -13.39 30.12
N SER A 193 -10.03 -14.53 29.74
CA SER A 193 -9.50 -15.35 28.65
C SER A 193 -9.52 -14.61 27.31
N ILE A 194 -10.56 -13.82 27.02
CA ILE A 194 -10.66 -13.05 25.78
C ILE A 194 -9.60 -11.95 25.74
N CYS A 195 -9.38 -11.24 26.85
CA CYS A 195 -8.30 -10.24 26.95
C CYS A 195 -6.93 -10.86 26.67
N GLY A 196 -6.64 -12.03 27.25
CA GLY A 196 -5.41 -12.78 26.97
C GLY A 196 -5.24 -13.18 25.50
N MET A 197 -6.34 -13.61 24.85
CA MET A 197 -6.33 -13.93 23.41
C MET A 197 -6.08 -12.68 22.57
N LEU A 198 -6.79 -11.58 22.84
CA LEU A 198 -6.65 -10.30 22.13
C LEU A 198 -5.22 -9.76 22.19
N ARG A 199 -4.56 -9.77 23.36
CA ARG A 199 -3.15 -9.37 23.51
C ARG A 199 -2.23 -10.17 22.59
N THR A 200 -2.45 -11.48 22.50
CA THR A 200 -1.68 -12.37 21.62
C THR A 200 -1.96 -12.07 20.14
N GLU A 201 -3.21 -11.88 19.78
CA GLU A 201 -3.63 -11.56 18.41
C GLU A 201 -3.09 -10.19 17.94
N PHE A 202 -3.07 -9.19 18.82
CA PHE A 202 -2.47 -7.87 18.53
C PHE A 202 -0.97 -7.95 18.29
N GLN A 203 -0.25 -8.80 19.03
CA GLN A 203 1.17 -9.05 18.77
C GLN A 203 1.36 -9.69 17.38
N GLN A 204 0.58 -10.71 17.06
CA GLN A 204 0.66 -11.43 15.78
C GLN A 204 0.31 -10.56 14.58
N ILE A 205 -0.74 -9.73 14.68
CA ILE A 205 -1.16 -8.86 13.57
C ILE A 205 -0.14 -7.73 13.35
N THR A 206 0.48 -7.22 14.42
CA THR A 206 1.55 -6.22 14.33
C THR A 206 2.77 -6.77 13.61
N GLU A 207 3.19 -8.00 13.94
CA GLU A 207 4.29 -8.69 13.26
C GLU A 207 3.96 -8.93 11.77
N THR A 208 2.76 -9.44 11.49
CA THR A 208 2.33 -9.73 10.12
C THR A 208 2.26 -8.46 9.26
N ARG A 209 1.74 -7.36 9.82
CA ARG A 209 1.73 -6.05 9.15
C ARG A 209 3.13 -5.54 8.85
N ALA A 210 4.07 -5.68 9.79
CA ALA A 210 5.47 -5.27 9.57
C ALA A 210 6.11 -6.07 8.42
N LEU A 211 5.87 -7.38 8.36
CA LEU A 211 6.33 -8.23 7.26
C LEU A 211 5.72 -7.81 5.92
N ARG A 212 4.40 -7.58 5.86
CA ARG A 212 3.73 -7.07 4.66
C ARG A 212 4.34 -5.76 4.18
N LEU A 213 4.47 -4.77 5.07
CA LEU A 213 4.98 -3.44 4.72
C LEU A 213 6.43 -3.50 4.23
N SER A 214 7.24 -4.39 4.81
CA SER A 214 8.61 -4.65 4.37
C SER A 214 8.65 -5.27 2.96
N ASP A 215 7.82 -6.28 2.69
CA ASP A 215 7.73 -6.90 1.36
C ASP A 215 7.19 -5.92 0.31
N GLU A 216 6.23 -5.06 0.68
CA GLU A 216 5.76 -3.96 -0.17
C GLU A 216 6.89 -2.96 -0.50
N ALA A 217 7.82 -2.71 0.43
CA ALA A 217 9.00 -1.85 0.24
C ALA A 217 10.07 -2.45 -0.67
N SER A 218 10.14 -3.78 -0.76
CA SER A 218 11.15 -4.51 -1.56
C SER A 218 10.94 -4.48 -3.08
N SER A 219 10.29 -3.43 -3.62
CA SER A 219 10.11 -3.27 -5.08
C SER A 219 11.45 -3.14 -5.81
N LEU A 220 11.54 -3.68 -7.03
CA LEU A 220 12.75 -3.53 -7.84
C LEU A 220 12.96 -2.06 -8.24
N PRO A 221 14.21 -1.55 -8.17
CA PRO A 221 14.49 -0.17 -8.51
C PRO A 221 14.26 0.08 -10.02
N PRO A 222 13.89 1.31 -10.42
CA PRO A 222 13.71 1.65 -11.83
C PRO A 222 14.94 1.35 -12.71
N THR A 223 16.14 1.43 -12.12
CA THR A 223 17.40 1.10 -12.79
C THR A 223 17.47 -0.36 -13.26
N HIS A 224 16.82 -1.28 -12.55
CA HIS A 224 16.74 -2.70 -12.96
C HIS A 224 15.99 -2.87 -14.28
N PHE A 225 14.91 -2.12 -14.47
CA PHE A 225 14.15 -2.14 -15.73
C PHE A 225 14.94 -1.52 -16.88
N LEU A 226 15.74 -0.48 -16.63
CA LEU A 226 16.66 0.06 -17.63
C LEU A 226 17.73 -0.97 -18.06
N LEU A 227 18.24 -1.77 -17.12
CA LEU A 227 19.18 -2.85 -17.43
C LEU A 227 18.51 -3.94 -18.27
N ILE A 228 17.29 -4.35 -17.93
CA ILE A 228 16.55 -5.33 -18.74
C ILE A 228 16.30 -4.78 -20.14
N THR A 229 15.82 -3.54 -20.27
CA THR A 229 15.54 -2.92 -21.57
C THR A 229 16.80 -2.78 -22.43
N SER A 230 17.92 -2.34 -21.85
CA SER A 230 19.19 -2.23 -22.58
C SER A 230 19.71 -3.61 -23.02
N LEU A 231 19.58 -4.62 -22.16
CA LEU A 231 19.98 -6.00 -22.50
C LEU A 231 19.05 -6.64 -23.54
N SER A 232 17.74 -6.35 -23.51
CA SER A 232 16.80 -6.75 -24.58
C SER A 232 17.23 -6.16 -25.92
N PHE A 233 17.59 -4.87 -25.96
CA PHE A 233 18.07 -4.21 -27.17
C PHE A 233 19.36 -4.84 -27.69
N VAL A 234 20.34 -5.07 -26.82
CA VAL A 234 21.60 -5.74 -27.17
C VAL A 234 21.36 -7.17 -27.69
N SER A 235 20.38 -7.88 -27.12
CA SER A 235 19.98 -9.22 -27.59
C SER A 235 19.31 -9.18 -28.97
N ILE A 236 18.49 -8.17 -29.26
CA ILE A 236 17.92 -7.95 -30.61
C ILE A 236 19.05 -7.73 -31.62
N VAL A 237 20.01 -6.85 -31.29
CA VAL A 237 21.18 -6.59 -32.16
C VAL A 237 21.98 -7.86 -32.37
N ALA A 238 22.29 -8.60 -31.32
CA ALA A 238 23.03 -9.86 -31.40
C ALA A 238 22.33 -10.88 -32.30
N TYR A 239 20.99 -10.99 -32.23
CA TYR A 239 20.20 -11.86 -33.08
C TYR A 239 20.27 -11.44 -34.57
N VAL A 240 20.12 -10.15 -34.85
CA VAL A 240 20.18 -9.61 -36.22
C VAL A 240 21.58 -9.83 -36.80
N THR A 241 22.64 -9.55 -36.04
CA THR A 241 24.03 -9.77 -36.45
C THR A 241 24.32 -11.24 -36.73
N ALA A 242 23.88 -12.15 -35.86
CA ALA A 242 24.04 -13.59 -36.11
C ALA A 242 23.27 -14.06 -37.36
N SER A 243 22.10 -13.46 -37.61
CA SER A 243 21.31 -13.78 -38.81
C SER A 243 22.00 -13.31 -40.11
N LEU A 244 22.73 -12.20 -40.08
CA LEU A 244 23.48 -11.69 -41.25
C LEU A 244 24.60 -12.63 -41.71
N GLU A 245 25.10 -13.53 -40.85
CA GLU A 245 26.06 -14.56 -41.26
C GLU A 245 25.43 -15.57 -42.25
N VAL A 246 24.12 -15.81 -42.13
CA VAL A 246 23.40 -16.87 -42.84
C VAL A 246 22.53 -16.33 -43.98
N VAL A 247 22.19 -15.04 -43.97
CA VAL A 247 21.28 -14.42 -44.95
C VAL A 247 22.03 -14.05 -46.24
N GLU A 248 21.64 -14.68 -47.36
CA GLU A 248 22.18 -14.37 -48.70
C GLU A 248 21.41 -13.23 -49.40
N ASP A 249 20.09 -13.14 -49.23
CA ASP A 249 19.24 -12.06 -49.77
C ASP A 249 18.63 -11.20 -48.66
N LEU A 250 19.10 -9.96 -48.54
CA LEU A 250 18.61 -9.01 -47.53
C LEU A 250 17.19 -8.49 -47.80
N ASN A 251 16.68 -8.59 -49.03
CA ASN A 251 15.31 -8.17 -49.33
C ASN A 251 14.30 -9.24 -48.94
N ASN A 252 14.70 -10.52 -48.98
CA ASN A 252 13.88 -11.67 -48.60
C ASN A 252 14.69 -12.58 -47.66
N PRO A 253 14.93 -12.17 -46.40
CA PRO A 253 15.58 -13.05 -45.46
C PRO A 253 14.74 -14.33 -45.24
N PRO A 254 15.36 -15.45 -44.80
CA PRO A 254 14.65 -16.70 -44.54
C PRO A 254 13.42 -16.46 -43.65
N GLU A 255 12.31 -17.09 -44.01
CA GLU A 255 11.03 -16.91 -43.30
C GLU A 255 11.15 -17.37 -41.84
N GLU A 256 11.96 -18.41 -41.59
CA GLU A 256 12.22 -18.96 -40.26
C GLU A 256 12.90 -17.94 -39.34
N ALA A 257 13.88 -17.20 -39.86
CA ALA A 257 14.59 -16.16 -39.10
C ALA A 257 13.67 -14.97 -38.79
N SER A 258 12.86 -14.55 -39.77
CA SER A 258 11.88 -13.47 -39.61
C SER A 258 10.81 -13.83 -38.57
N LEU A 259 10.33 -15.08 -38.61
CA LEU A 259 9.35 -15.58 -37.65
C LEU A 259 9.94 -15.67 -36.24
N LEU A 260 11.16 -16.19 -36.10
CA LEU A 260 11.82 -16.31 -34.81
C LEU A 260 12.15 -14.95 -34.20
N PHE A 261 12.57 -13.96 -35.01
CA PHE A 261 12.69 -12.57 -34.59
C PHE A 261 11.39 -11.99 -34.05
N SER A 262 10.29 -12.20 -34.78
CA SER A 262 8.96 -11.71 -34.36
C SER A 262 8.50 -12.33 -33.04
N GLY A 263 8.74 -13.64 -32.86
CA GLY A 263 8.43 -14.35 -31.62
C GLY A 263 9.27 -13.85 -30.44
N LEU A 264 10.56 -13.60 -30.65
CA LEU A 264 11.48 -13.07 -29.65
C LEU A 264 11.06 -11.67 -29.20
N LEU A 265 10.69 -10.79 -30.13
CA LEU A 265 10.21 -9.44 -29.83
C LEU A 265 8.87 -9.46 -29.08
N ALA A 266 7.95 -10.35 -29.45
CA ALA A 266 6.70 -10.56 -28.72
C ALA A 266 6.94 -11.07 -27.30
N LEU A 267 7.88 -12.02 -27.11
CA LEU A 267 8.28 -12.52 -25.79
C LEU A 267 8.90 -11.42 -24.93
N TYR A 268 9.70 -10.52 -25.49
CA TYR A 268 10.31 -9.42 -24.74
C TYR A 268 9.28 -8.42 -24.24
N ILE A 269 8.34 -8.02 -25.10
CA ILE A 269 7.25 -7.12 -24.70
C ILE A 269 6.36 -7.79 -23.66
N LEU A 270 6.04 -9.07 -23.85
CA LEU A 270 5.28 -9.83 -22.87
C LEU A 270 6.01 -9.87 -21.53
N PHE A 271 7.28 -10.25 -21.51
CA PHE A 271 8.08 -10.33 -20.29
C PHE A 271 8.19 -8.98 -19.56
N PHE A 272 8.45 -7.90 -20.30
CA PHE A 272 8.51 -6.56 -19.74
C PHE A 272 7.18 -6.17 -19.09
N ASN A 273 6.06 -6.45 -19.77
CA ASN A 273 4.74 -6.19 -19.22
C ASN A 273 4.48 -7.03 -17.96
N PHE A 274 4.80 -8.33 -17.98
CA PHE A 274 4.69 -9.20 -16.81
C PHE A 274 5.52 -8.68 -15.62
N CYS A 275 6.76 -8.24 -15.85
CA CYS A 275 7.60 -7.70 -14.77
C CYS A 275 7.08 -6.37 -14.25
N LYS A 276 6.60 -5.49 -15.13
CA LYS A 276 5.97 -4.23 -14.74
C LYS A 276 4.73 -4.49 -13.88
N ASP A 277 3.93 -5.48 -14.28
CA ASP A 277 2.71 -5.89 -13.61
C ASP A 277 3.00 -6.48 -12.22
N LEU A 278 3.90 -7.46 -12.12
CA LEU A 278 4.29 -8.08 -10.84
C LEU A 278 5.03 -7.12 -9.91
N ASN A 279 5.71 -6.10 -10.45
CA ASN A 279 6.35 -5.07 -9.62
C ASN A 279 5.31 -4.14 -8.96
N GLY A 280 4.13 -3.99 -9.59
CA GLY A 280 2.97 -3.25 -9.09
C GLY A 280 1.83 -4.16 -8.63
N PRO A 281 1.91 -4.82 -7.45
CA PRO A 281 0.99 -5.88 -7.02
C PRO A 281 -0.48 -5.47 -6.87
N PHE A 282 -0.77 -4.16 -6.90
CA PHE A 282 -2.11 -3.59 -6.69
C PHE A 282 -2.74 -2.96 -7.93
N ALA A 283 -1.96 -2.60 -8.94
CA ALA A 283 -2.43 -1.90 -10.15
C ALA A 283 -2.44 -2.77 -11.41
N GLY A 284 -1.86 -3.98 -11.33
CA GLY A 284 -1.66 -4.87 -12.48
C GLY A 284 -2.79 -5.86 -12.78
N VAL A 285 -2.67 -6.61 -13.88
CA VAL A 285 -3.58 -7.73 -14.23
C VAL A 285 -3.41 -8.91 -13.26
N TYR A 286 -2.18 -9.16 -12.80
CA TYR A 286 -1.81 -10.09 -11.74
C TYR A 286 -1.92 -9.42 -10.37
N GLN A 287 -3.10 -8.89 -10.08
CA GLN A 287 -3.41 -8.28 -8.81
C GLN A 287 -3.60 -9.33 -7.71
N ILE A 288 -3.27 -8.97 -6.46
CA ILE A 288 -3.66 -9.72 -5.25
C ILE A 288 -5.17 -9.54 -5.02
N LYS A 289 -6.03 -10.05 -5.93
CA LYS A 289 -7.46 -9.66 -5.98
C LYS A 289 -8.46 -10.80 -6.13
N ARG A 290 -8.06 -12.04 -5.85
CA ARG A 290 -9.00 -13.12 -5.46
C ARG A 290 -8.53 -13.76 -4.18
N SER A 291 -8.06 -12.91 -3.27
CA SER A 291 -7.45 -13.38 -2.04
C SER A 291 -8.52 -13.55 -0.98
N ASN A 292 -8.38 -14.64 -0.24
CA ASN A 292 -8.95 -14.86 1.08
C ASN A 292 -9.00 -13.57 1.94
N ALA A 293 -8.05 -12.65 1.77
CA ALA A 293 -8.08 -11.32 2.39
C ALA A 293 -9.35 -10.51 2.13
N ALA A 294 -9.85 -10.43 0.90
CA ALA A 294 -11.04 -9.64 0.56
C ALA A 294 -12.28 -10.21 1.27
N SER A 295 -12.40 -11.54 1.32
CA SER A 295 -13.47 -12.22 2.04
C SER A 295 -13.40 -11.96 3.55
N HIS A 296 -12.21 -11.95 4.15
CA HIS A 296 -12.05 -11.61 5.56
C HIS A 296 -12.33 -10.13 5.87
N LEU A 297 -11.96 -9.21 4.97
CA LEU A 297 -12.26 -7.78 5.12
C LEU A 297 -13.77 -7.51 4.99
N LEU A 298 -14.44 -8.12 4.01
CA LEU A 298 -15.90 -8.05 3.87
C LEU A 298 -16.62 -8.69 5.05
N GLN A 299 -16.13 -9.82 5.54
CA GLN A 299 -16.63 -10.45 6.76
C GLN A 299 -16.49 -9.53 7.98
N THR A 300 -15.36 -8.84 8.10
CA THR A 300 -15.11 -7.88 9.19
C THR A 300 -16.11 -6.72 9.11
N LYS A 301 -16.30 -6.14 7.92
CA LYS A 301 -17.33 -5.11 7.68
C LYS A 301 -18.71 -5.61 8.11
N TRP A 302 -19.11 -6.77 7.60
CA TRP A 302 -20.43 -7.36 7.87
C TRP A 302 -20.66 -7.61 9.36
N LEU A 303 -19.64 -8.10 10.09
CA LEU A 303 -19.74 -8.30 11.54
C LEU A 303 -20.00 -6.98 12.27
N ILE A 304 -19.26 -5.92 11.95
CA ILE A 304 -19.42 -4.60 12.57
C ILE A 304 -20.82 -4.04 12.29
N VAL A 305 -21.25 -4.01 11.03
CA VAL A 305 -22.54 -3.46 10.64
C VAL A 305 -23.70 -4.25 11.24
N SER A 306 -23.59 -5.59 11.28
CA SER A 306 -24.65 -6.43 11.84
C SER A 306 -24.91 -6.22 13.35
N GLN A 307 -23.89 -5.78 14.09
CA GLN A 307 -23.98 -5.59 15.55
C GLN A 307 -24.21 -4.14 15.96
N LEU A 308 -23.55 -3.20 15.30
CA LEU A 308 -23.58 -1.78 15.66
C LEU A 308 -24.38 -0.90 14.70
N GLY A 309 -24.82 -1.43 13.55
CA GLY A 309 -25.52 -0.68 12.52
C GLY A 309 -24.70 0.53 12.05
N ASP A 310 -25.37 1.68 11.97
CA ASP A 310 -24.78 2.94 11.47
C ASP A 310 -23.91 3.69 12.50
N LYS A 311 -23.69 3.12 13.69
CA LYS A 311 -22.85 3.76 14.73
C LYS A 311 -21.37 3.79 14.38
N VAL A 312 -20.93 2.93 13.46
CA VAL A 312 -19.55 2.86 12.97
C VAL A 312 -19.52 3.27 11.51
N SER A 313 -18.70 4.28 11.19
CA SER A 313 -18.59 4.80 9.83
C SER A 313 -17.42 4.16 9.08
N PHE A 314 -17.73 3.54 7.95
CA PHE A 314 -16.74 3.08 6.97
C PHE A 314 -16.43 4.13 5.91
N GLY A 315 -17.33 5.09 5.68
CA GLY A 315 -17.13 6.22 4.77
C GLY A 315 -16.20 7.29 5.36
N VAL A 316 -15.53 8.01 4.47
CA VAL A 316 -14.90 9.30 4.77
C VAL A 316 -15.85 10.36 4.22
N ASN A 317 -16.24 11.35 5.03
CA ASN A 317 -16.92 12.54 4.51
C ASN A 317 -15.89 13.32 3.67
N TYR A 318 -15.72 12.96 2.40
CA TYR A 318 -14.97 13.78 1.44
C TYR A 318 -15.82 14.92 0.86
N ASP A 319 -17.14 14.91 1.10
CA ASP A 319 -18.09 15.85 0.53
C ASP A 319 -18.00 17.28 1.13
N ASP A 320 -17.20 17.47 2.19
CA ASP A 320 -17.00 18.77 2.84
C ASP A 320 -15.72 19.51 2.40
N GLU A 321 -14.91 18.94 1.50
CA GLU A 321 -13.76 19.65 0.91
C GLU A 321 -14.08 20.19 -0.51
N PRO A 322 -13.63 21.41 -0.84
CA PRO A 322 -13.85 22.00 -2.16
C PRO A 322 -13.11 21.15 -3.20
N GLN A 323 -13.86 20.41 -4.01
CA GLN A 323 -13.31 19.77 -5.19
C GLN A 323 -12.58 20.83 -6.04
N PRO A 324 -11.33 20.58 -6.48
CA PRO A 324 -10.71 21.45 -7.45
C PRO A 324 -11.60 21.41 -8.70
N ASN A 325 -12.13 22.57 -9.10
CA ASN A 325 -13.04 22.72 -10.22
C ASN A 325 -12.59 21.86 -11.41
N GLU A 326 -13.38 20.85 -11.77
CA GLU A 326 -13.15 19.96 -12.91
C GLU A 326 -13.13 20.71 -14.26
N GLU A 327 -13.48 22.01 -14.27
CA GLU A 327 -13.45 22.88 -15.44
C GLU A 327 -12.02 23.25 -15.92
N GLU A 328 -10.95 23.00 -15.14
CA GLU A 328 -9.57 23.31 -15.57
C GLU A 328 -8.80 22.14 -16.23
N GLU A 329 -9.36 20.92 -16.31
CA GLU A 329 -8.66 19.77 -16.92
C GLU A 329 -8.94 19.56 -18.42
N GLU A 330 -9.98 20.16 -18.99
CA GLU A 330 -10.33 19.92 -20.41
C GLU A 330 -9.40 20.63 -21.41
N ASP A 331 -8.62 21.64 -21.00
CA ASP A 331 -7.79 22.44 -21.92
C ASP A 331 -6.30 22.06 -21.95
N LYS A 332 -5.91 20.94 -21.34
CA LYS A 332 -4.52 20.44 -21.42
C LYS A 332 -4.28 19.70 -22.73
N SER A 333 -3.62 20.41 -23.65
CA SER A 333 -3.02 19.92 -24.90
C SER A 333 -2.45 18.51 -24.79
N LEU A 334 -2.70 17.67 -25.81
CA LEU A 334 -2.15 16.30 -25.95
C LEU A 334 -0.62 16.24 -25.77
N VAL A 335 0.09 17.35 -26.02
CA VAL A 335 1.54 17.46 -25.84
C VAL A 335 1.93 17.52 -24.36
N ASP A 336 1.12 18.14 -23.51
CA ASP A 336 1.37 18.21 -22.06
C ASP A 336 1.04 16.88 -21.36
N LYS A 337 0.02 16.15 -21.84
CA LYS A 337 -0.22 14.75 -21.43
C LYS A 337 0.95 13.82 -21.81
N MET A 338 1.59 14.04 -22.97
CA MET A 338 2.81 13.30 -23.33
C MET A 338 4.04 13.75 -22.52
N LYS A 339 4.20 15.04 -22.21
CA LYS A 339 5.29 15.52 -21.33
C LYS A 339 5.17 14.95 -19.92
N GLY A 340 3.97 14.87 -19.35
CA GLY A 340 3.73 14.22 -18.05
C GLY A 340 4.01 12.72 -18.05
N PHE A 341 3.97 12.06 -19.21
CA PHE A 341 4.32 10.65 -19.34
C PHE A 341 5.85 10.40 -19.34
N PHE A 342 6.65 11.38 -19.79
CA PHE A 342 8.12 11.28 -19.85
C PHE A 342 8.85 12.01 -18.71
N SER A 343 8.20 12.99 -18.08
CA SER A 343 8.69 13.72 -16.91
C SER A 343 7.97 13.19 -15.67
N GLY A 344 8.62 12.30 -14.91
CA GLY A 344 8.07 11.75 -13.67
C GLY A 344 7.41 12.84 -12.80
N SER A 345 6.11 12.67 -12.58
CA SER A 345 5.23 13.59 -11.87
C SER A 345 5.66 13.78 -10.41
N SER A 346 6.24 14.93 -10.08
CA SER A 346 6.49 15.38 -8.71
C SER A 346 5.36 16.27 -8.20
N GLU A 347 4.83 17.19 -9.03
CA GLU A 347 3.88 18.23 -8.57
C GLU A 347 2.50 17.72 -8.16
N VAL A 348 1.99 16.66 -8.79
CA VAL A 348 0.70 16.03 -8.40
C VAL A 348 0.85 15.16 -7.14
N VAL A 349 2.08 14.76 -6.83
CA VAL A 349 2.38 13.95 -5.64
C VAL A 349 2.45 14.85 -4.41
N ASP A 350 3.02 16.05 -4.52
CA ASP A 350 3.15 16.98 -3.40
C ASP A 350 1.79 17.50 -2.90
N THR A 351 0.81 17.72 -3.79
CA THR A 351 -0.55 18.18 -3.43
C THR A 351 -1.42 17.06 -2.85
N VAL A 352 -1.31 15.84 -3.38
CA VAL A 352 -2.02 14.67 -2.83
C VAL A 352 -1.41 14.26 -1.48
N GLU A 353 -0.10 14.35 -1.32
CA GLU A 353 0.57 14.11 -0.03
C GLU A 353 0.24 15.18 1.00
N SER A 354 0.14 16.47 0.63
CA SER A 354 -0.26 17.52 1.58
C SER A 354 -1.71 17.37 2.06
N ASN A 355 -2.65 17.09 1.14
CA ASN A 355 -4.06 16.90 1.49
C ASN A 355 -4.25 15.63 2.33
N ALA A 356 -3.57 14.53 1.97
CA ALA A 356 -3.63 13.31 2.76
C ALA A 356 -2.98 13.47 4.15
N MET A 357 -1.98 14.36 4.28
CA MET A 357 -1.36 14.70 5.56
C MET A 357 -2.29 15.55 6.44
N GLN A 358 -3.04 16.48 5.86
CA GLN A 358 -4.11 17.22 6.56
C GLN A 358 -5.25 16.31 7.00
N ILE A 359 -5.68 15.38 6.15
CA ILE A 359 -6.72 14.40 6.48
C ILE A 359 -6.27 13.54 7.67
N LEU A 360 -5.06 13.00 7.63
CA LEU A 360 -4.51 12.22 8.75
C LEU A 360 -4.37 13.07 10.01
N ASP A 361 -3.93 14.33 9.90
CA ASP A 361 -3.82 15.22 11.06
C ASP A 361 -5.20 15.51 11.68
N THR A 362 -6.23 15.65 10.85
CA THR A 362 -7.61 15.89 11.28
C THR A 362 -8.24 14.63 11.89
N GLU A 363 -8.03 13.45 11.29
CA GLU A 363 -8.48 12.15 11.81
C GLU A 363 -7.79 11.79 13.14
N LEU A 364 -6.57 12.27 13.38
CA LEU A 364 -5.79 12.01 14.60
C LEU A 364 -5.96 13.06 15.70
N GLN A 365 -6.49 14.23 15.37
CA GLN A 365 -6.76 15.31 16.33
C GLN A 365 -8.14 15.21 17.01
N THR A 366 -8.97 14.21 16.68
CA THR A 366 -10.19 13.94 17.47
C THR A 366 -9.78 13.69 18.93
N PRO A 367 -10.10 14.61 19.87
CA PRO A 367 -9.61 14.50 21.22
C PRO A 367 -10.20 13.26 21.88
N ILE A 368 -9.36 12.49 22.57
CA ILE A 368 -9.82 11.68 23.70
C ILE A 368 -10.38 12.71 24.68
N GLU A 369 -11.70 12.74 24.82
CA GLU A 369 -12.37 13.65 25.75
C GLU A 369 -11.82 13.31 27.16
N PRO A 370 -11.19 14.26 27.87
CA PRO A 370 -10.70 13.97 29.21
C PRO A 370 -11.89 13.58 30.06
N LEU A 371 -11.77 12.44 30.75
CA LEU A 371 -12.77 11.95 31.70
C LEU A 371 -13.25 13.11 32.59
N PRO A 372 -14.58 13.25 32.81
CA PRO A 372 -15.12 14.29 33.65
C PRO A 372 -14.42 14.28 35.02
N PRO A 373 -14.03 15.44 35.57
CA PRO A 373 -13.34 15.52 36.86
C PRO A 373 -14.13 14.83 37.99
N ASP A 374 -15.45 14.76 37.83
CA ASP A 374 -16.38 14.12 38.76
C ASP A 374 -16.14 12.59 38.89
N VAL A 375 -15.62 11.93 37.85
CA VAL A 375 -15.28 10.50 37.87
C VAL A 375 -13.97 10.24 38.63
N LEU A 376 -13.02 11.18 38.57
CA LEU A 376 -11.73 11.08 39.27
C LEU A 376 -11.88 11.28 40.79
N ASP A 377 -12.81 12.15 41.20
CA ASP A 377 -13.15 12.40 42.60
C ASP A 377 -13.94 11.21 43.21
N GLU A 378 -14.83 10.55 42.45
CA GLU A 378 -15.55 9.35 42.90
C GLU A 378 -14.61 8.14 43.14
N LEU A 379 -13.57 7.99 42.31
CA LEU A 379 -12.54 6.94 42.46
C LEU A 379 -11.65 7.13 43.69
N CYS A 380 -11.51 8.36 44.19
CA CYS A 380 -10.76 8.65 45.41
C CYS A 380 -11.60 8.48 46.68
N GLU A 381 -12.93 8.69 46.61
CA GLU A 381 -13.83 8.60 47.76
C GLU A 381 -14.40 7.18 48.00
N ALA A 382 -14.41 6.30 47.00
CA ALA A 382 -14.97 4.95 47.10
C ALA A 382 -14.09 3.91 47.83
N ALA A 383 -12.88 4.27 48.29
CA ALA A 383 -11.99 3.34 48.99
C ALA A 383 -12.46 3.06 50.45
N PRO A 384 -12.70 1.79 50.84
CA PRO A 384 -13.15 1.45 52.19
C PRO A 384 -12.12 1.83 53.27
N PRO A 385 -12.57 2.10 54.51
CA PRO A 385 -11.70 2.57 55.60
C PRO A 385 -10.74 1.46 56.05
N GLY A 386 -9.59 1.40 55.39
CA GLY A 386 -8.53 0.41 55.61
C GLY A 386 -7.38 0.46 54.61
N LEU A 387 -7.56 1.11 53.45
CA LEU A 387 -6.55 1.23 52.38
C LEU A 387 -6.01 2.67 52.19
N LYS A 388 -5.89 3.45 53.26
CA LYS A 388 -5.33 4.83 53.23
C LYS A 388 -3.79 4.89 53.08
N SER A 389 -3.14 3.92 52.44
CA SER A 389 -1.66 3.89 52.42
C SER A 389 -1.00 3.63 51.06
N LEU A 390 -1.69 3.77 49.93
CA LEU A 390 -1.01 3.68 48.63
C LEU A 390 -1.17 4.98 47.83
N ASN A 391 0.01 5.52 47.51
CA ASN A 391 0.30 6.61 46.57
C ASN A 391 0.05 8.05 47.00
N CYS A 392 0.92 8.52 47.90
CA CYS A 392 1.45 9.89 47.90
C CYS A 392 3.00 9.85 47.91
N ASP A 393 3.60 8.96 47.13
CA ASP A 393 5.06 8.88 47.00
C ASP A 393 5.53 9.80 45.85
N PRO A 394 6.32 10.86 46.13
CA PRO A 394 6.82 11.78 45.10
C PRO A 394 7.80 11.14 44.10
N ALA A 395 8.16 9.85 44.27
CA ALA A 395 8.94 9.08 43.32
C ALA A 395 8.10 8.32 42.27
N ALA A 396 6.76 8.34 42.36
CA ALA A 396 5.88 7.64 41.43
C ALA A 396 5.91 8.30 40.02
N PRO A 397 5.89 7.50 38.93
CA PRO A 397 5.98 8.01 37.56
C PRO A 397 4.82 8.95 37.19
N GLU A 398 3.66 8.82 37.84
CA GLU A 398 2.49 9.69 37.65
C GLU A 398 2.71 11.11 38.19
N TYR A 399 3.40 11.26 39.34
CA TYR A 399 3.76 12.57 39.88
C TYR A 399 4.76 13.30 38.98
N ARG A 400 5.64 12.53 38.33
CA ARG A 400 6.58 13.04 37.34
C ARG A 400 5.88 13.53 36.07
N LEU A 401 4.77 12.90 35.69
CA LEU A 401 3.93 13.31 34.55
C LEU A 401 3.21 14.63 34.83
N LEU A 402 2.65 14.78 36.04
CA LEU A 402 2.05 16.04 36.51
C LEU A 402 3.08 17.18 36.59
N GLN A 403 4.29 16.89 37.09
CA GLN A 403 5.38 17.85 37.14
C GLN A 403 5.85 18.28 35.74
N LEU A 404 5.89 17.35 34.79
CA LEU A 404 6.24 17.65 33.39
C LEU A 404 5.13 18.45 32.68
N GLN A 405 3.85 18.20 32.98
CA GLN A 405 2.75 19.03 32.49
C GLN A 405 2.83 20.47 33.00
N ASP A 406 3.14 20.66 34.29
CA ASP A 406 3.26 21.98 34.90
C ASP A 406 4.49 22.75 34.36
N GLU A 407 5.61 22.06 34.13
CA GLU A 407 6.78 22.63 33.43
C GLU A 407 6.48 23.00 31.98
N LEU A 408 5.70 22.19 31.26
CA LEU A 408 5.32 22.47 29.87
C LEU A 408 4.37 23.67 29.80
N ALA A 409 3.41 23.79 30.73
CA ALA A 409 2.54 24.96 30.85
C ALA A 409 3.35 26.23 31.14
N ARG A 410 4.34 26.14 32.06
CA ARG A 410 5.24 27.24 32.37
C ARG A 410 6.10 27.67 31.17
N LEU A 411 6.60 26.72 30.38
CA LEU A 411 7.38 27.00 29.18
C LEU A 411 6.54 27.64 28.06
N LYS A 412 5.28 27.20 27.88
CA LYS A 412 4.34 27.83 26.94
C LYS A 412 4.08 29.29 27.33
N TRP A 413 3.81 29.54 28.61
CA TRP A 413 3.61 30.89 29.12
C TRP A 413 4.85 31.79 28.93
N LEU A 414 6.05 31.26 29.17
CA LEU A 414 7.31 31.98 28.95
C LEU A 414 7.55 32.30 27.47
N ASN A 415 7.18 31.39 26.57
CA ASN A 415 7.27 31.59 25.12
C ASN A 415 6.29 32.66 24.64
N GLU A 416 5.06 32.68 25.18
CA GLU A 416 4.09 33.75 24.91
C GLU A 416 4.58 35.12 25.38
N GLN A 417 5.19 35.21 26.57
CA GLN A 417 5.80 36.45 27.03
C GLN A 417 6.98 36.90 26.16
N LEU A 418 7.84 35.96 25.74
CA LEU A 418 8.98 36.29 24.89
C LEU A 418 8.53 36.79 23.52
N ASN A 419 7.48 36.20 22.94
CA ASN A 419 6.91 36.66 21.67
C ASN A 419 6.18 38.00 21.81
N ALA A 420 5.55 38.27 22.96
CA ALA A 420 4.95 39.57 23.25
C ALA A 420 6.00 40.69 23.43
N ASP A 421 7.17 40.38 24.01
CA ASP A 421 8.27 41.36 24.18
C ASP A 421 9.02 41.65 22.87
N VAL A 422 9.04 40.70 21.91
CA VAL A 422 9.63 40.92 20.58
C VAL A 422 8.84 41.96 19.78
N ASP A 423 7.51 42.01 19.96
CA ASP A 423 6.63 42.96 19.26
C ASP A 423 6.77 44.42 19.73
N ILE A 424 7.36 44.67 20.90
CA ILE A 424 7.59 46.02 21.41
C ILE A 424 8.87 46.65 20.81
N SER A 425 9.75 45.85 20.21
CA SER A 425 11.01 46.33 19.61
C SER A 425 10.89 46.94 18.20
N GLN A 426 9.71 46.83 17.56
CA GLN A 426 9.46 47.43 16.23
C GLN A 426 8.74 48.79 16.26
N VAL A 427 8.41 49.34 17.42
CA VAL A 427 7.86 50.70 17.55
C VAL A 427 8.88 51.60 18.25
N GLY A 428 9.99 51.90 17.57
CA GLY A 428 11.05 52.70 18.17
C GLY A 428 12.26 52.94 17.30
N LYS A 429 12.08 53.29 16.02
CA LYS A 429 13.02 54.15 15.26
C LYS A 429 12.39 54.67 13.98
#